data_AF-S3JY24-F1
#
_entry.id   AF-S3JY24-F1
#
_cell.length_a   1.000
_cell.length_b   1.000
_cell.length_c   1.000
_cell.angle_alpha   90.00
_cell.angle_beta   90.00
_cell.angle_gamma   90.00
#
_symmetry.space_group_name_H-M   'P 1'
#
loop_
_entity.id
_entity.type
_entity.pdbx_description
1 polymer ?
#
loop_
_entity_poly.entity_id
_entity_poly.type
_entity_poly.pdbx_seq_one_letter_code
_entity_poly.pdbx_strand_id
1 'polypeptide(L)' 'MGRKLIEKVRDFSLEGEVAVTSTLGDGLLCRYRGNSSGEVRQWFKQVWQILRREMSDRDAIIPRVWLSG' A
#
# COMPACT_ATOMS: atom_id res chain seq x y z
N MET A 1 -14.56 -7.71 3.26
CA MET A 1 -13.59 -6.66 3.61
C MET A 1 -12.64 -6.32 2.46
N GLY A 2 -11.89 -7.29 1.90
CA GLY A 2 -10.76 -7.03 0.98
C GLY A 2 -11.05 -6.29 -0.33
N ARG A 3 -12.22 -6.45 -0.97
CA ARG A 3 -12.51 -5.80 -2.28
C ARG A 3 -12.53 -4.27 -2.22
N LYS A 4 -13.12 -3.68 -1.16
CA LYS A 4 -13.13 -2.21 -0.97
C LYS A 4 -11.73 -1.64 -0.79
N LEU A 5 -10.82 -2.42 -0.23
CA LEU A 5 -9.46 -1.98 0.07
C LEU A 5 -8.59 -1.98 -1.20
N ILE A 6 -8.81 -2.95 -2.10
CA ILE A 6 -8.17 -2.99 -3.42
C ILE A 6 -8.52 -1.74 -4.24
N GLU A 7 -9.79 -1.35 -4.26
CA GLU A 7 -10.25 -0.17 -5.01
C GLU A 7 -9.56 1.11 -4.51
N LYS A 8 -9.51 1.33 -3.19
CA LYS A 8 -8.83 2.48 -2.59
C LYS A 8 -7.33 2.53 -2.90
N VAL A 9 -6.67 1.37 -3.04
CA VAL A 9 -5.23 1.29 -3.31
C VAL A 9 -4.90 1.37 -4.80
N ARG A 10 -5.87 1.17 -5.69
CA ARG A 10 -5.67 1.30 -7.14
C ARG A 10 -5.83 2.73 -7.65
N ASP A 11 -6.40 3.62 -6.85
CA ASP A 11 -6.68 5.01 -7.24
C ASP A 11 -5.48 5.95 -7.09
N PHE A 12 -4.28 5.41 -6.83
CA PHE A 12 -3.05 6.20 -6.76
C PHE A 12 -2.49 6.43 -8.16
N SER A 13 -2.30 7.70 -8.51
CA SER A 13 -1.56 8.09 -9.71
C SER A 13 -0.05 7.97 -9.42
N LEU A 14 0.62 7.13 -10.20
CA LEU A 14 2.05 6.84 -10.12
C LEU A 14 2.62 6.87 -11.54
N GLU A 15 3.89 7.26 -11.68
CA GLU A 15 4.65 7.12 -12.92
C GLU A 15 4.87 5.65 -13.29
N GLY A 16 5.03 4.78 -12.28
CA GLY A 16 5.11 3.33 -12.45
C GLY A 16 3.75 2.62 -12.51
N GLU A 17 3.78 1.36 -12.93
CA GLU A 17 2.61 0.47 -12.93
C GLU A 17 2.42 -0.20 -11.56
N VAL A 18 1.17 -0.33 -11.12
CA VAL A 18 0.85 -1.04 -9.87
C VAL A 18 -0.21 -2.13 -10.07
N ALA A 19 -0.07 -3.20 -9.29
CA ALA A 19 -1.07 -4.25 -9.19
C ALA A 19 -1.30 -4.64 -7.73
N VAL A 20 -2.56 -4.76 -7.35
CA VAL A 20 -2.99 -5.10 -6.00
C VAL A 20 -3.87 -6.34 -6.07
N THR A 21 -3.61 -7.33 -5.23
CA THR A 21 -4.36 -8.59 -5.19
C THR A 21 -4.62 -9.00 -3.75
N SER A 22 -5.85 -9.38 -3.41
CA SER A 22 -6.16 -10.00 -2.11
C SER A 22 -5.63 -11.43 -2.07
N THR A 23 -5.01 -11.81 -0.96
CA THR A 23 -4.56 -13.19 -0.74
C THR A 23 -5.67 -14.04 -0.12
N LEU A 24 -5.51 -15.37 -0.15
CA LEU A 24 -6.45 -16.32 0.45
C LEU A 24 -6.61 -16.19 1.96
N GLY A 25 -5.68 -15.50 2.66
CA GLY A 25 -5.69 -15.32 4.12
C GLY A 25 -5.99 -13.88 4.55
N ASP A 26 -6.92 -13.19 3.86
CA ASP A 26 -7.30 -11.80 4.13
C ASP A 26 -6.13 -10.78 4.07
N GLY A 27 -5.04 -11.16 3.42
CA GLY A 27 -3.90 -10.29 3.16
C GLY A 27 -4.02 -9.52 1.85
N LEU A 28 -3.09 -8.60 1.64
CA LEU A 28 -2.96 -7.82 0.42
C LEU A 28 -1.55 -7.92 -0.14
N LEU A 29 -1.46 -8.30 -1.41
CA LEU A 29 -0.22 -8.32 -2.18
C LEU A 29 -0.19 -7.09 -3.09
N CYS A 30 0.80 -6.24 -2.89
CA CYS A 30 1.04 -5.02 -3.67
C CYS A 30 2.30 -5.19 -4.51
N ARG A 31 2.20 -4.93 -5.82
CA ARG A 31 3.32 -4.99 -6.77
C ARG A 31 3.45 -3.64 -7.46
N TYR A 32 4.69 -3.22 -7.67
CA TYR A 32 5.04 -2.00 -8.39
C TYR A 32 6.10 -2.32 -9.44
N ARG A 33 5.97 -1.71 -10.63
CA ARG A 33 6.94 -1.78 -11.73
C ARG A 33 7.21 -0.37 -12.24
N GLY A 34 8.39 0.15 -11.95
CA GLY A 34 8.82 1.48 -12.37
C GLY A 34 10.26 1.77 -11.94
N ASN A 35 10.75 2.96 -12.27
CA ASN A 35 12.16 3.33 -12.10
C ASN A 35 12.46 4.08 -10.80
N SER A 36 11.45 4.34 -9.96
CA SER A 36 11.59 5.14 -8.74
C SER A 36 11.30 4.32 -7.48
N SER A 37 12.36 3.97 -6.75
CA SER A 37 12.23 3.40 -5.41
C SER A 37 11.61 4.39 -4.42
N GLY A 38 11.77 5.71 -4.66
CA GLY A 38 11.11 6.76 -3.90
C GLY A 38 9.59 6.71 -4.04
N GLU A 39 9.10 6.62 -5.27
CA GLU A 39 7.67 6.57 -5.58
C GLU A 39 7.00 5.34 -4.96
N VAL A 40 7.56 4.13 -5.16
CA VAL A 40 6.99 2.91 -4.57
C VAL A 40 6.94 2.98 -3.05
N ARG A 41 7.96 3.57 -2.39
CA ARG A 41 7.94 3.77 -0.94
C ARG A 41 6.84 4.72 -0.48
N GLN A 42 6.60 5.81 -1.21
CA GLN A 42 5.51 6.73 -0.92
C GLN A 42 4.15 6.06 -1.10
N TRP A 43 3.97 5.30 -2.17
CA TRP A 43 2.77 4.52 -2.40
C TRP A 43 2.54 3.49 -1.30
N PHE A 44 3.56 2.70 -0.95
CA PHE A 44 3.46 1.66 0.08
C PHE A 44 3.11 2.23 1.46
N LYS A 45 3.61 3.43 1.80
CA LYS A 45 3.20 4.16 3.01
C LYS A 45 1.70 4.51 3.01
N GLN A 46 1.15 4.93 1.88
CA GLN A 46 -0.28 5.23 1.74
C GLN A 46 -1.13 3.96 1.84
N VAL A 47 -0.68 2.85 1.22
CA VAL A 47 -1.33 1.54 1.38
C VAL A 47 -1.36 1.13 2.87
N TRP A 48 -0.24 1.31 3.57
CA TRP A 48 -0.14 0.99 5.01
C TRP A 48 -1.07 1.84 5.88
N GLN A 49 -1.24 3.13 5.57
CA GLN A 49 -2.22 4.01 6.21
C GLN A 49 -3.65 3.48 6.08
N ILE A 50 -4.06 3.11 4.87
CA ILE A 50 -5.39 2.55 4.63
C ILE A 50 -5.57 1.24 5.40
N LEU A 51 -4.61 0.32 5.29
CA LEU A 51 -4.65 -0.98 5.96
C LEU A 51 -4.81 -0.85 7.47
N ARG A 52 -3.98 -0.02 8.11
CA ARG A 52 -4.01 0.15 9.58
C ARG A 52 -5.31 0.77 10.07
N ARG A 53 -5.85 1.74 9.33
CA ARG A 53 -7.11 2.36 9.67
C ARG A 53 -8.28 1.38 9.55
N GLU A 54 -8.35 0.63 8.46
CA GLU A 54 -9.45 -0.31 8.22
C GLU A 54 -9.38 -1.57 9.11
N MET A 55 -8.18 -2.01 9.51
CA MET A 55 -8.00 -3.23 10.32
C MET A 55 -7.90 -2.98 11.82
N SER A 56 -7.56 -1.77 12.26
CA SER A 56 -7.29 -1.50 13.69
C SER A 56 -7.84 -0.17 14.18
N ASP A 57 -8.52 0.61 13.32
CA ASP A 57 -8.98 1.98 13.61
C ASP A 57 -7.89 2.88 14.22
N ARG A 58 -6.65 2.66 13.78
CA ARG A 58 -5.48 3.41 14.22
C ARG A 58 -4.81 4.05 13.02
N ASP A 59 -4.29 5.24 13.23
CA ASP A 59 -3.39 5.86 12.26
C ASP A 59 -2.14 4.99 12.06
N ALA A 60 -1.64 4.95 10.83
CA ALA A 60 -0.40 4.25 10.56
C ALA A 60 0.79 5.04 11.10
N ILE A 61 1.50 4.40 12.02
CA ILE A 61 2.86 4.79 12.37
C ILE A 61 3.77 4.21 11.29
N ILE A 62 4.55 5.07 10.64
CA ILE A 62 5.54 4.64 9.65
C ILE A 62 6.66 3.88 10.38
N PRO A 63 6.91 2.60 10.05
CA PRO A 63 7.98 1.84 10.67
C PRO A 63 9.34 2.48 10.40
N ARG A 64 10.24 2.49 11.40
CA ARG A 64 11.58 3.09 11.24
C ARG A 64 12.39 2.47 10.11
N VAL A 65 12.17 1.19 9.81
CA VAL A 65 12.83 0.47 8.70
C VAL A 65 12.48 1.06 7.32
N TRP A 66 11.40 1.84 7.20
CA TRP A 66 11.03 2.54 5.96
C TRP A 66 11.58 3.97 5.86
N LEU A 67 12.31 4.45 6.88
CA LEU A 67 12.95 5.76 6.88
C LEU A 67 14.35 5.73 6.23
N SER A 68 14.86 4.54 5.88
CA SER A 68 16.14 4.38 5.20
C SER A 68 15.98 4.72 3.71
N GLY A 69 16.65 5.80 3.28
CA GLY A 69 16.70 6.30 1.91
C GLY A 69 17.64 5.50 1.04
#